data_AF-A0A357B774-F1
#
_entry.id   AF-A0A357B774-F1
#
_cell.length_a   1.000
_cell.length_b   1.000
_cell.length_c   1.000
_cell.angle_alpha   90.00
_cell.angle_beta   90.00
_cell.angle_gamma   90.00
#
_symmetry.space_group_name_H-M   'P 1'
#
loop_
_entity.id
_entity.type
_entity.pdbx_description
1 polymer ?
#
loop_
_entity_poly.entity_id
_entity_poly.type
_entity_poly.pdbx_seq_one_letter_code
_entity_poly.pdbx_strand_id
1 'polypeptide(L)'
;MIRNEPRSELIGKIILADLLEYPLDKFADFIQKVEQLPPYKKLSREGIITRRYLPDAKALIEENLPSGTIAEIKNEGRLSIHYSNAGLSIEYIVDNERLQRIIISRRLTKEDKKGINGLLHKLRRINTRNRITHEILEGILDCQRDYFETSNELDLKPLRVSELARVISKKNNGGIIIDISRISRVIRGISVITPQGNELALRVLFPTGRDIIKWHIRVLLAQEREDILAGRLKVPYTDEQLSRKLSEEHGLSTTTINYTIRSPAYR
;
A
#
# COMPACT_ATOMS: atom_id res chain seq x y z
N MET A 1 -6.31 -30.84 -14.72
CA MET A 1 -4.85 -30.98 -14.89
C MET A 1 -4.14 -30.17 -13.81
N ILE A 2 -3.61 -30.84 -12.79
CA ILE A 2 -2.77 -30.18 -11.76
C ILE A 2 -1.39 -30.03 -12.40
N ARG A 3 -1.00 -28.81 -12.78
CA ARG A 3 0.36 -28.53 -13.23
C ARG A 3 1.28 -28.73 -12.03
N ASN A 4 2.18 -29.71 -12.10
CA ASN A 4 3.29 -29.84 -11.16
C ASN A 4 4.21 -28.63 -11.33
N GLU A 5 4.04 -27.64 -10.46
CA GLU A 5 4.88 -26.45 -10.42
C GLU A 5 6.29 -26.84 -9.92
N PRO A 6 7.38 -26.43 -10.60
CA PRO A 6 8.73 -26.80 -10.18
C PRO A 6 9.05 -26.29 -8.78
N ARG A 7 9.68 -27.12 -7.93
CA ARG A 7 10.00 -26.82 -6.52
C ARG A 7 10.75 -25.49 -6.32
N SER A 8 11.58 -25.10 -7.29
CA SER A 8 12.33 -23.83 -7.27
C SER A 8 11.43 -22.60 -7.44
N GLU A 9 10.37 -22.71 -8.23
CA GLU A 9 9.39 -21.65 -8.44
C GLU A 9 8.52 -21.44 -7.18
N LEU A 10 8.09 -22.55 -6.56
CA LEU A 10 7.35 -22.51 -5.30
C LEU A 10 8.18 -21.85 -4.18
N ILE A 11 9.45 -22.23 -4.03
CA ILE A 11 10.36 -21.61 -3.06
C ILE A 11 10.52 -20.11 -3.35
N GLY A 12 10.63 -19.72 -4.63
CA GLY A 12 10.70 -18.31 -5.03
C GLY A 12 9.47 -17.51 -4.59
N LYS A 13 8.26 -18.08 -4.75
CA LYS A 13 7.00 -17.47 -4.32
C LYS A 13 6.90 -17.35 -2.81
N ILE A 14 7.31 -18.38 -2.06
CA ILE A 14 7.32 -18.36 -0.58
C ILE A 14 8.25 -17.25 -0.09
N ILE A 15 9.49 -17.19 -0.60
CA ILE A 15 10.45 -16.17 -0.15
C ILE A 15 9.95 -14.75 -0.48
N LEU A 16 9.31 -14.56 -1.64
CA LEU A 16 8.73 -13.27 -1.97
C LEU A 16 7.56 -12.93 -1.03
N ALA A 17 6.68 -13.89 -0.74
CA ALA A 17 5.58 -13.71 0.20
C ALA A 17 6.08 -13.26 1.57
N ASP A 18 7.09 -13.95 2.11
CA ASP A 18 7.71 -13.58 3.39
C ASP A 18 8.28 -12.16 3.33
N LEU A 19 8.98 -11.81 2.25
CA LEU A 19 9.56 -10.48 2.09
C LEU A 19 8.51 -9.37 2.01
N LEU A 20 7.35 -9.62 1.38
CA LEU A 20 6.24 -8.65 1.35
C LEU A 20 5.67 -8.39 2.74
N GLU A 21 5.76 -9.36 3.66
CA GLU A 21 5.31 -9.25 5.05
C GLU A 21 6.39 -8.73 6.00
N TYR A 22 7.63 -8.47 5.52
CA TYR A 22 8.67 -7.92 6.38
C TYR A 22 8.28 -6.55 6.92
N PRO A 23 8.46 -6.32 8.24
CA PRO A 23 8.50 -4.99 8.82
C PRO A 23 9.44 -4.07 8.05
N LEU A 24 9.09 -2.78 7.98
CA LEU A 24 9.80 -1.81 7.14
C LEU A 24 11.26 -1.63 7.55
N ASP A 25 11.54 -1.56 8.84
CA ASP A 25 12.87 -1.54 9.45
C ASP A 25 13.70 -2.76 9.04
N LYS A 26 13.12 -3.97 9.18
CA LYS A 26 13.77 -5.21 8.79
C LYS A 26 14.06 -5.26 7.28
N PHE A 27 13.18 -4.68 6.47
CA PHE A 27 13.40 -4.61 5.03
C PHE A 27 14.46 -3.55 4.66
N ALA A 28 14.47 -2.40 5.32
CA ALA A 28 15.52 -1.39 5.16
C ALA A 28 16.90 -1.98 5.53
N ASP A 29 16.99 -2.71 6.65
CA ASP A 29 18.17 -3.47 7.04
C ASP A 29 18.58 -4.50 5.98
N PHE A 30 17.61 -5.20 5.39
CA PHE A 30 17.86 -6.15 4.32
C PHE A 30 18.47 -5.47 3.09
N ILE A 31 17.92 -4.32 2.68
CA ILE A 31 18.48 -3.49 1.60
C ILE A 31 19.91 -3.09 1.94
N GLN A 32 20.14 -2.51 3.11
CA GLN A 32 21.46 -2.06 3.55
C GLN A 32 22.47 -3.23 3.52
N LYS A 33 22.10 -4.39 4.05
CA LYS A 33 22.94 -5.60 4.02
C LYS A 33 23.27 -6.05 2.60
N VAL A 34 22.33 -5.96 1.66
CA VAL A 34 22.57 -6.26 0.24
C VAL A 34 23.56 -5.28 -0.37
N GLU A 35 23.43 -4.00 -0.08
CA GLU A 35 24.32 -2.96 -0.58
C GLU A 35 25.74 -3.02 0.02
N GLN A 36 25.87 -3.60 1.21
CA GLN A 36 27.18 -3.82 1.83
C GLN A 36 27.93 -5.02 1.23
N LEU A 37 27.28 -5.87 0.44
CA LEU A 37 27.93 -7.05 -0.15
C LEU A 37 29.09 -6.64 -1.08
N PRO A 38 30.26 -7.29 -1.02
CA PRO A 38 31.38 -7.05 -1.92
C PRO A 38 31.00 -7.04 -3.42
N PRO A 39 30.21 -8.00 -3.96
CA PRO A 39 29.79 -7.95 -5.36
C PRO A 39 28.93 -6.72 -5.69
N TYR A 40 28.11 -6.23 -4.76
CA TYR A 40 27.31 -5.03 -5.00
C TYR A 40 28.20 -3.81 -5.12
N LYS A 41 29.09 -3.59 -4.14
CA LYS A 41 30.01 -2.44 -4.14
C LYS A 41 30.86 -2.40 -5.41
N LYS A 42 31.35 -3.55 -5.86
CA LYS A 42 32.15 -3.66 -7.09
C LYS A 42 31.32 -3.29 -8.33
N LEU A 43 30.18 -3.95 -8.54
CA LEU A 43 29.36 -3.75 -9.73
C LEU A 43 28.72 -2.36 -9.77
N SER A 44 28.42 -1.77 -8.61
CA SER A 44 27.91 -0.40 -8.52
C SER A 44 28.98 0.64 -8.88
N ARG A 45 30.23 0.49 -8.39
CA ARG A 45 31.35 1.36 -8.79
C ARG A 45 31.67 1.30 -10.27
N GLU A 46 31.49 0.13 -10.88
CA GLU A 46 31.67 -0.07 -12.32
C GLU A 46 30.46 0.42 -13.15
N GLY A 47 29.45 1.01 -12.51
CA GLY A 47 28.24 1.54 -13.17
C GLY A 47 27.33 0.46 -13.78
N ILE A 48 27.49 -0.79 -13.36
CA ILE A 48 26.70 -1.94 -13.85
C ILE A 48 25.38 -2.04 -13.11
N ILE A 49 25.41 -1.70 -11.82
CA ILE A 49 24.22 -1.58 -10.99
C ILE A 49 24.00 -0.10 -10.70
N THR A 50 22.87 0.42 -11.15
CA THR A 50 22.43 1.79 -10.88
C THR A 50 21.12 1.77 -10.12
N ARG A 51 20.84 2.87 -9.41
CA ARG A 51 19.57 3.09 -8.70
C ARG A 51 18.72 4.03 -9.53
N ARG A 52 17.43 3.76 -9.62
CA ARG A 52 16.45 4.62 -10.26
C ARG A 52 15.25 4.77 -9.34
N TYR A 53 14.71 5.98 -9.22
CA TYR A 53 13.45 6.19 -8.51
C TYR A 53 12.29 5.54 -9.26
N LEU A 54 11.35 5.00 -8.50
CA LEU A 54 10.06 4.60 -9.04
C LEU A 54 9.32 5.83 -9.60
N PRO A 55 8.43 5.66 -10.59
CA PRO A 55 7.68 6.77 -11.18
C PRO A 55 6.98 7.61 -10.10
N ASP A 56 7.06 8.94 -10.19
CA ASP A 56 6.44 9.88 -9.25
C ASP A 56 6.81 9.70 -7.75
N ALA A 57 7.76 8.81 -7.42
CA ALA A 57 8.20 8.55 -6.06
C ALA A 57 9.19 9.60 -5.59
N LYS A 58 8.96 10.13 -4.39
CA LYS A 58 9.88 11.03 -3.68
C LYS A 58 10.39 10.33 -2.42
N ALA A 59 11.60 10.66 -1.98
CA ALA A 59 12.12 10.24 -0.68
C ALA A 59 12.10 11.44 0.27
N LEU A 60 11.70 11.23 1.51
CA LEU A 60 11.81 12.27 2.53
C LEU A 60 13.28 12.59 2.81
N ILE A 61 13.55 13.88 3.03
CA ILE A 61 14.88 14.39 3.37
C ILE A 61 15.18 14.12 4.86
N GLU A 62 14.15 14.01 5.70
CA GLU A 62 14.25 13.72 7.13
C GLU A 62 13.45 12.46 7.50
N GLU A 63 14.11 11.47 8.12
CA GLU A 63 13.56 10.13 8.39
C GLU A 63 12.78 10.04 9.74
N ASN A 64 12.10 11.11 10.17
CA ASN A 64 11.41 11.14 11.47
C ASN A 64 9.96 10.61 11.43
N LEU A 65 9.71 9.54 10.67
CA LEU A 65 8.40 8.91 10.63
C LEU A 65 8.25 7.80 11.69
N PRO A 66 7.03 7.56 12.21
CA PRO A 66 6.78 6.46 13.14
C PRO A 66 7.21 5.11 12.57
N SER A 67 7.66 4.22 13.46
CA SER A 67 8.02 2.85 13.07
C SER A 67 6.81 2.13 12.47
N GLY A 68 6.93 1.64 11.24
CA GLY A 68 5.83 1.02 10.49
C GLY A 68 5.17 1.93 9.45
N THR A 69 5.50 3.22 9.43
CA THR A 69 5.03 4.15 8.40
C THR A 69 5.89 4.07 7.14
N ILE A 70 5.25 3.78 6.01
CA ILE A 70 5.95 3.58 4.73
C ILE A 70 6.21 4.89 3.98
N ALA A 71 5.29 5.84 4.09
CA ALA A 71 5.35 7.08 3.36
C ALA A 71 4.46 8.14 4.01
N GLU A 72 4.80 9.39 3.77
CA GLU A 72 3.93 10.54 3.92
C GLU A 72 3.29 10.87 2.58
N ILE A 73 1.98 11.08 2.58
CA ILE A 73 1.24 11.57 1.40
C ILE A 73 1.16 13.08 1.52
N LYS A 74 1.73 13.81 0.55
CA LYS A 74 1.63 15.27 0.49
C LYS A 74 0.65 15.73 -0.56
N ASN A 75 -0.11 16.78 -0.23
CA ASN A 75 -0.98 17.47 -1.17
C ASN A 75 -0.43 18.88 -1.47
N GLU A 76 0.45 18.97 -2.46
CA GLU A 76 1.04 20.23 -2.93
C GLU A 76 0.38 20.66 -4.26
N GLY A 77 -0.95 20.55 -4.34
CA GLY A 77 -1.74 20.72 -5.57
C GLY A 77 -1.92 19.43 -6.38
N ARG A 78 -1.08 18.42 -6.15
CA ARG A 78 -1.30 17.03 -6.56
C ARG A 78 -0.82 16.11 -5.43
N LEU A 79 -1.56 15.02 -5.20
CA LEU A 79 -1.16 13.98 -4.25
C LEU A 79 0.16 13.34 -4.72
N SER A 80 1.12 13.20 -3.80
CA SER A 80 2.41 12.57 -4.05
C SER A 80 2.87 11.73 -2.87
N ILE A 81 3.60 10.65 -3.17
CA ILE A 81 4.11 9.69 -2.16
C ILE A 81 5.55 10.05 -1.81
N HIS A 82 5.80 10.34 -0.53
CA HIS A 82 7.13 10.63 0.01
C HIS A 82 7.54 9.51 0.96
N TYR A 83 8.39 8.62 0.50
CA TYR A 83 8.79 7.43 1.25
C TYR A 83 9.63 7.77 2.48
N SER A 84 9.41 7.02 3.55
CA SER A 84 10.15 7.14 4.82
C SER A 84 11.62 6.78 4.69
N ASN A 85 11.98 5.98 3.68
CA ASN A 85 13.35 5.61 3.39
C ASN A 85 13.58 5.56 1.87
N ALA A 86 14.69 6.13 1.41
CA ALA A 86 15.02 6.19 -0.01
C ALA A 86 15.09 4.79 -0.67
N GLY A 87 15.55 3.77 0.07
CA GLY A 87 15.62 2.38 -0.39
C GLY A 87 14.26 1.77 -0.77
N LEU A 88 13.15 2.31 -0.26
CA LEU A 88 11.78 1.88 -0.59
C LEU A 88 11.28 2.50 -1.89
N SER A 89 11.82 3.67 -2.27
CA SER A 89 11.41 4.47 -3.42
C SER A 89 12.18 4.16 -4.71
N ILE A 90 13.12 3.21 -4.66
CA ILE A 90 14.03 2.92 -5.77
C ILE A 90 13.86 1.51 -6.33
N GLU A 91 14.42 1.33 -7.51
CA GLU A 91 14.72 0.04 -8.11
C GLU A 91 16.17 0.00 -8.58
N TYR A 92 16.75 -1.19 -8.53
CA TYR A 92 18.08 -1.46 -9.07
C TYR A 92 17.97 -1.84 -10.55
N ILE A 93 18.67 -1.10 -11.39
CA ILE A 93 18.82 -1.39 -12.81
C ILE A 93 20.17 -2.06 -13.03
N VAL A 94 20.15 -3.19 -13.73
CA VAL A 94 21.36 -3.97 -14.04
C VAL A 94 21.62 -3.89 -15.53
N ASP A 95 22.79 -3.35 -15.91
CA ASP A 95 23.30 -3.42 -17.26
C ASP A 95 23.78 -4.86 -17.53
N ASN A 96 22.88 -5.67 -18.09
CA ASN A 96 23.16 -7.08 -18.37
C ASN A 96 24.29 -7.25 -19.39
N GLU A 97 24.43 -6.35 -20.36
CA GLU A 97 25.46 -6.45 -21.40
C GLU A 97 26.85 -6.20 -20.82
N ARG A 98 27.01 -5.14 -20.01
CA ARG A 98 28.26 -4.88 -19.27
C ARG A 98 28.56 -6.00 -18.30
N LEU A 99 27.55 -6.51 -17.59
CA LEU A 99 27.73 -7.62 -16.65
C LEU A 99 28.25 -8.87 -17.37
N GLN A 100 27.67 -9.25 -18.51
CA GLN A 100 28.13 -10.39 -19.30
C GLN A 100 29.56 -10.20 -19.81
N ARG A 101 29.91 -8.99 -20.28
CA ARG A 101 31.28 -8.67 -20.69
C ARG A 101 32.29 -8.89 -19.57
N ILE A 102 31.96 -8.54 -18.32
CA ILE A 102 32.85 -8.79 -17.17
C ILE A 102 32.95 -10.27 -16.83
N ILE A 103 31.83 -10.99 -16.87
CA ILE A 103 31.80 -12.43 -16.63
C ILE A 103 32.71 -13.17 -17.62
N ILE A 104 32.71 -12.74 -18.89
CA ILE A 104 33.52 -13.35 -19.96
C ILE A 104 34.99 -12.89 -19.86
N SER A 105 35.24 -11.57 -19.74
CA SER A 105 36.60 -11.01 -19.82
C SER A 105 37.47 -11.27 -18.59
N ARG A 106 36.89 -11.34 -17.38
CA ARG A 106 37.67 -11.42 -16.13
C ARG A 106 37.92 -12.82 -15.58
N ARG A 107 37.65 -13.88 -16.36
CA ARG A 107 37.80 -15.30 -15.95
C ARG A 107 37.29 -15.54 -14.51
N LEU A 108 36.08 -15.06 -14.20
CA LEU A 108 35.51 -15.15 -12.87
C LEU A 108 35.43 -16.61 -12.40
N THR A 109 35.74 -16.83 -11.12
CA THR A 109 35.64 -18.17 -10.50
C THR A 109 34.18 -18.61 -10.42
N LYS A 110 33.95 -19.91 -10.17
CA LYS A 110 32.58 -20.42 -9.92
C LYS A 110 31.93 -19.73 -8.71
N GLU A 111 32.73 -19.40 -7.68
CA GLU A 111 32.25 -18.73 -6.47
C GLU A 111 31.85 -17.28 -6.77
N ASP A 112 32.64 -16.55 -7.58
CA ASP A 112 32.29 -15.19 -8.00
C ASP A 112 30.94 -15.17 -8.74
N LYS A 113 30.74 -16.10 -9.67
CA LYS A 113 29.49 -16.21 -10.43
C LYS A 113 28.30 -16.54 -9.52
N LYS A 114 28.50 -17.41 -8.53
CA LYS A 114 27.48 -17.73 -7.53
C LYS A 114 27.14 -16.52 -6.66
N GLY A 115 28.14 -15.76 -6.22
CA GLY A 115 27.97 -14.52 -5.46
C GLY A 115 27.19 -13.46 -6.25
N ILE A 116 27.52 -13.27 -7.53
CA ILE A 116 26.80 -12.35 -8.43
C ILE A 116 25.36 -12.80 -8.62
N ASN A 117 25.09 -14.07 -8.94
CA ASN A 117 23.73 -14.57 -9.10
C ASN A 117 22.91 -14.41 -7.81
N GLY A 118 23.51 -14.73 -6.66
CA GLY A 118 22.89 -14.52 -5.36
C GLY A 118 22.53 -13.05 -5.11
N LEU A 119 23.41 -12.12 -5.49
CA LEU A 119 23.12 -10.69 -5.43
C LEU A 119 21.96 -10.31 -6.36
N LEU A 120 21.98 -10.72 -7.64
CA LEU A 120 20.93 -10.40 -8.61
C LEU A 120 19.55 -10.88 -8.14
N HIS A 121 19.48 -12.07 -7.53
CA HIS A 121 18.24 -12.56 -6.94
C HIS A 121 17.74 -11.68 -5.79
N LYS A 122 18.63 -11.19 -4.92
CA LYS A 122 18.26 -10.26 -3.83
C LYS A 122 17.77 -8.92 -4.38
N LEU A 123 18.48 -8.34 -5.35
CA LEU A 123 18.08 -7.09 -5.99
C LEU A 123 16.73 -7.21 -6.70
N ARG A 124 16.50 -8.32 -7.42
CA ARG A 124 15.20 -8.60 -8.04
C ARG A 124 14.08 -8.65 -7.00
N ARG A 125 14.32 -9.29 -5.85
CA ARG A 125 13.33 -9.36 -4.77
C ARG A 125 13.03 -7.97 -4.18
N ILE A 126 14.05 -7.13 -3.97
CA ILE A 126 13.88 -5.75 -3.52
C ILE A 126 13.02 -4.98 -4.54
N ASN A 127 13.40 -5.01 -5.81
CA ASN A 127 12.65 -4.36 -6.89
C ASN A 127 11.19 -4.82 -6.92
N THR A 128 10.95 -6.13 -6.81
CA THR A 128 9.59 -6.68 -6.82
C THR A 128 8.76 -6.17 -5.64
N ARG A 129 9.30 -6.14 -4.41
CA ARG A 129 8.59 -5.59 -3.26
C ARG A 129 8.32 -4.10 -3.44
N ASN A 130 9.34 -3.31 -3.78
CA ASN A 130 9.21 -1.87 -3.94
C ASN A 130 8.18 -1.52 -5.01
N ARG A 131 8.22 -2.18 -6.18
CA ARG A 131 7.21 -2.00 -7.24
C ARG A 131 5.82 -2.38 -6.77
N ILE A 132 5.63 -3.57 -6.18
CA ILE A 132 4.30 -4.00 -5.70
C ILE A 132 3.75 -2.98 -4.71
N THR A 133 4.56 -2.56 -3.75
CA THR A 133 4.12 -1.64 -2.72
C THR A 133 3.80 -0.26 -3.31
N HIS A 134 4.61 0.23 -4.24
CA HIS A 134 4.36 1.48 -4.93
C HIS A 134 3.07 1.47 -5.76
N GLU A 135 2.84 0.43 -6.55
CA GLU A 135 1.61 0.27 -7.32
C GLU A 135 0.37 0.17 -6.43
N ILE A 136 0.49 -0.46 -5.25
CA ILE A 136 -0.59 -0.50 -4.25
C ILE A 136 -0.87 0.90 -3.71
N LEU A 137 0.15 1.65 -3.32
CA LEU A 137 -0.03 3.01 -2.80
C LEU A 137 -0.63 3.94 -3.85
N GLU A 138 -0.12 3.92 -5.07
CA GLU A 138 -0.65 4.67 -6.20
C GLU A 138 -2.12 4.32 -6.48
N GLY A 139 -2.45 3.02 -6.54
CA GLY A 139 -3.83 2.59 -6.75
C GLY A 139 -4.76 2.98 -5.61
N ILE A 140 -4.27 3.01 -4.36
CA ILE A 140 -5.03 3.51 -3.20
C ILE A 140 -5.27 5.01 -3.33
N LEU A 141 -4.25 5.81 -3.67
CA LEU A 141 -4.40 7.25 -3.89
C LEU A 141 -5.39 7.55 -5.01
N ASP A 142 -5.38 6.77 -6.08
CA ASP A 142 -6.32 6.91 -7.19
C ASP A 142 -7.76 6.58 -6.77
N CYS A 143 -7.96 5.51 -5.98
CA CYS A 143 -9.30 5.10 -5.53
C CYS A 143 -9.88 5.97 -4.41
N GLN A 144 -9.04 6.44 -3.48
CA GLN A 144 -9.42 7.18 -2.27
C GLN A 144 -9.02 8.65 -2.32
N ARG A 145 -8.90 9.22 -3.52
CA ARG A 145 -8.43 10.60 -3.73
C ARG A 145 -9.17 11.62 -2.87
N ASP A 146 -10.51 11.59 -2.93
CA ASP A 146 -11.38 12.56 -2.24
C ASP A 146 -11.08 12.56 -0.73
N TYR A 147 -10.92 11.38 -0.11
CA TYR A 147 -10.52 11.27 1.29
C TYR A 147 -9.16 11.90 1.59
N PHE A 148 -8.13 11.69 0.75
CA PHE A 148 -6.82 12.31 0.99
C PHE A 148 -6.85 13.83 0.83
N GLU A 149 -7.73 14.34 -0.03
CA GLU A 149 -7.90 15.79 -0.25
C GLU A 149 -8.66 16.45 0.91
N THR A 150 -9.73 15.82 1.43
CA THR A 150 -10.61 16.43 2.44
C THR A 150 -10.32 15.98 3.87
N SER A 151 -9.68 14.83 4.05
CA SER A 151 -9.54 14.11 5.32
C SER A 151 -10.87 13.67 5.96
N ASN A 152 -11.97 13.72 5.22
CA ASN A 152 -13.29 13.34 5.74
C ASN A 152 -13.54 11.85 5.52
N GLU A 153 -13.78 11.09 6.60
CA GLU A 153 -14.06 9.65 6.52
C GLU A 153 -15.26 9.31 5.62
N LEU A 154 -16.21 10.23 5.44
CA LEU A 154 -17.36 10.05 4.56
C LEU A 154 -16.99 10.07 3.06
N ASP A 155 -15.83 10.62 2.72
CA ASP A 155 -15.34 10.67 1.34
C ASP A 155 -14.57 9.40 0.93
N LEU A 156 -14.39 8.46 1.88
CA LEU A 156 -13.87 7.13 1.57
C LEU A 156 -14.89 6.35 0.75
N LYS A 157 -14.40 5.75 -0.34
CA LYS A 157 -15.19 4.90 -1.22
C LYS A 157 -15.04 3.44 -0.79
N PRO A 158 -16.10 2.61 -0.88
CA PRO A 158 -15.96 1.17 -0.71
C PRO A 158 -14.87 0.64 -1.65
N LEU A 159 -13.90 -0.08 -1.10
CA LEU A 159 -12.78 -0.60 -1.89
C LEU A 159 -12.42 -2.00 -1.44
N ARG A 160 -12.60 -2.97 -2.33
CA ARG A 160 -12.13 -4.34 -2.13
C ARG A 160 -10.71 -4.50 -2.66
N VAL A 161 -9.94 -5.38 -2.02
CA VAL A 161 -8.60 -5.74 -2.49
C VAL A 161 -8.62 -6.28 -3.94
N SER A 162 -9.68 -7.01 -4.32
CA SER A 162 -9.85 -7.50 -5.69
C SER A 162 -10.12 -6.39 -6.71
N GLU A 163 -10.78 -5.31 -6.30
CA GLU A 163 -11.02 -4.14 -7.14
C GLU A 163 -9.72 -3.37 -7.35
N LEU A 164 -8.95 -3.14 -6.28
CA LEU A 164 -7.62 -2.54 -6.38
C LEU A 164 -6.70 -3.34 -7.31
N ALA A 165 -6.67 -4.68 -7.18
CA ALA A 165 -5.88 -5.53 -8.08
C ALA A 165 -6.26 -5.34 -9.56
N ARG A 166 -7.56 -5.18 -9.85
CA ARG A 166 -8.06 -4.91 -11.21
C ARG A 166 -7.65 -3.53 -11.70
N VAL A 167 -7.72 -2.51 -10.84
CA VAL A 167 -7.30 -1.13 -11.16
C VAL A 167 -5.82 -1.11 -11.55
N ILE A 168 -4.96 -1.69 -10.70
CA ILE A 168 -3.51 -1.76 -10.96
C ILE A 168 -3.20 -2.52 -12.25
N SER A 169 -3.87 -3.66 -12.47
CA SER A 169 -3.64 -4.48 -13.67
C SER A 169 -4.03 -3.75 -14.96
N LYS A 170 -5.10 -2.94 -14.92
CA LYS A 170 -5.52 -2.10 -16.05
C LYS A 170 -4.55 -0.93 -16.29
N LYS A 171 -4.13 -0.23 -15.24
CA LYS A 171 -3.18 0.91 -15.32
C LYS A 171 -1.87 0.52 -16.00
N ASN A 172 -1.39 -0.69 -15.70
CA ASN A 172 -0.11 -1.18 -16.22
C ASN A 172 -0.16 -1.83 -17.60
N ASN A 173 -1.29 -1.80 -18.33
CA ASN A 173 -1.46 -2.49 -19.62
C ASN A 173 -0.99 -3.96 -19.61
N GLY A 174 -1.16 -4.65 -18.48
CA GLY A 174 -0.70 -6.04 -18.28
C GLY A 174 0.79 -6.21 -17.92
N GLY A 175 1.53 -5.14 -17.67
CA GLY A 175 2.96 -5.18 -17.34
C GLY A 175 3.28 -5.83 -15.98
N ILE A 176 2.53 -5.49 -14.94
CA ILE A 176 2.67 -6.08 -13.59
C ILE A 176 1.32 -6.66 -13.17
N ILE A 177 1.28 -7.98 -12.94
CA ILE A 177 0.12 -8.65 -12.36
C ILE A 177 0.34 -8.77 -10.86
N ILE A 178 -0.47 -8.04 -10.09
CA ILE A 178 -0.49 -8.11 -8.63
C ILE A 178 -1.73 -8.89 -8.21
N ASP A 179 -1.52 -10.06 -7.60
CA ASP A 179 -2.61 -10.86 -7.07
C ASP A 179 -3.09 -10.36 -5.69
N ILE A 180 -4.32 -10.73 -5.35
CA ILE A 180 -5.01 -10.34 -4.10
C ILE A 180 -4.17 -10.68 -2.87
N SER A 181 -3.45 -11.80 -2.88
CA SER A 181 -2.66 -12.25 -1.73
C SER A 181 -1.49 -11.30 -1.47
N ARG A 182 -0.82 -10.81 -2.52
CA ARG A 182 0.29 -9.84 -2.39
C ARG A 182 -0.19 -8.52 -1.81
N ILE A 183 -1.33 -8.02 -2.28
CA ILE A 183 -1.90 -6.79 -1.73
C ILE A 183 -2.24 -6.96 -0.25
N SER A 184 -2.91 -8.07 0.09
CA SER A 184 -3.34 -8.38 1.46
C SER A 184 -2.17 -8.49 2.44
N ARG A 185 -1.01 -8.98 1.96
CA ARG A 185 0.23 -9.05 2.72
C ARG A 185 0.82 -7.68 2.98
N VAL A 186 0.97 -6.87 1.93
CA VAL A 186 1.55 -5.54 2.03
C VAL A 186 0.73 -4.65 2.96
N ILE A 187 -0.59 -4.59 2.80
CA ILE A 187 -1.44 -3.69 3.59
C ILE A 187 -1.52 -4.05 5.09
N ARG A 188 -1.11 -5.27 5.49
CA ARG A 188 -1.29 -5.77 6.87
C ARG A 188 -0.38 -5.10 7.89
N GLY A 189 0.80 -4.67 7.48
CA GLY A 189 1.87 -4.25 8.40
C GLY A 189 2.41 -2.86 8.14
N ILE A 190 1.72 -2.03 7.36
CA ILE A 190 2.20 -0.69 7.00
C ILE A 190 1.10 0.37 7.14
N SER A 191 1.54 1.58 7.51
CA SER A 191 0.74 2.80 7.60
C SER A 191 1.32 3.90 6.70
N VAL A 192 0.54 4.95 6.48
CA VAL A 192 0.95 6.18 5.80
C VAL A 192 0.61 7.38 6.67
N ILE A 193 1.35 8.48 6.56
CA ILE A 193 0.90 9.77 7.08
C ILE A 193 0.01 10.43 6.02
N THR A 194 -1.18 10.89 6.40
CA THR A 194 -2.07 11.64 5.51
C THR A 194 -1.56 13.07 5.31
N PRO A 195 -2.05 13.83 4.30
CA PRO A 195 -1.66 15.23 4.12
C PRO A 195 -1.91 16.14 5.34
N GLN A 196 -2.75 15.69 6.27
CA GLN A 196 -3.11 16.39 7.50
C GLN A 196 -2.24 15.98 8.71
N GLY A 197 -1.24 15.11 8.50
CA GLY A 197 -0.28 14.69 9.53
C GLY A 197 -0.72 13.49 10.37
N ASN A 198 -1.87 12.87 10.08
CA ASN A 198 -2.35 11.71 10.82
C ASN A 198 -1.75 10.41 10.31
N GLU A 199 -1.33 9.52 11.20
CA GLU A 199 -0.93 8.17 10.83
C GLU A 199 -2.16 7.29 10.57
N LEU A 200 -2.20 6.66 9.40
CA LEU A 200 -3.30 5.83 8.94
C LEU A 200 -2.80 4.47 8.46
N ALA A 201 -3.26 3.40 9.10
CA ALA A 201 -3.00 2.05 8.64
C ALA A 201 -3.66 1.81 7.26
N LEU A 202 -2.94 1.21 6.30
CA LEU A 202 -3.48 1.04 4.95
C LEU A 202 -4.78 0.25 4.89
N ARG A 203 -5.02 -0.67 5.84
CA ARG A 203 -6.27 -1.43 5.93
C ARG A 203 -7.52 -0.57 6.08
N VAL A 204 -7.39 0.61 6.71
CA VAL A 204 -8.53 1.52 6.93
C VAL A 204 -9.04 2.09 5.60
N LEU A 205 -8.17 2.14 4.58
CA LEU A 205 -8.50 2.64 3.23
C LEU A 205 -9.26 1.61 2.36
N PHE A 206 -9.67 0.48 2.95
CA PHE A 206 -10.49 -0.57 2.31
C PHE A 206 -11.82 -0.78 3.05
N PRO A 207 -12.65 0.27 3.22
CA PRO A 207 -13.93 0.11 3.87
C PRO A 207 -14.87 -0.74 3.02
N THR A 208 -15.72 -1.50 3.68
CA THR A 208 -16.85 -2.16 3.03
C THR A 208 -18.01 -1.18 2.87
N GLY A 209 -18.96 -1.47 1.98
CA GLY A 209 -20.19 -0.68 1.89
C GLY A 209 -20.96 -0.61 3.22
N ARG A 210 -20.82 -1.63 4.08
CA ARG A 210 -21.40 -1.60 5.44
C ARG A 210 -20.71 -0.60 6.35
N ASP A 211 -19.39 -0.44 6.22
CA ASP A 211 -18.63 0.54 7.00
C ASP A 211 -19.03 1.96 6.61
N ILE A 212 -19.14 2.23 5.30
CA ILE A 212 -19.63 3.52 4.79
C ILE A 212 -21.02 3.84 5.35
N ILE A 213 -21.98 2.91 5.21
CA ILE A 213 -23.33 3.07 5.76
C ILE A 213 -23.29 3.36 7.27
N LYS A 214 -22.45 2.64 8.02
CA LYS A 214 -22.30 2.84 9.47
C LYS A 214 -21.77 4.23 9.81
N TRP A 215 -20.84 4.77 9.04
CA TRP A 215 -20.30 6.12 9.24
C TRP A 215 -21.35 7.19 8.99
N HIS A 216 -22.09 7.10 7.89
CA HIS A 216 -23.19 8.04 7.62
C HIS A 216 -24.30 7.96 8.68
N ILE A 217 -24.67 6.76 9.14
CA ILE A 217 -25.65 6.61 10.23
C ILE A 217 -25.15 7.29 11.51
N ARG A 218 -23.87 7.19 11.85
CA ARG A 218 -23.31 7.88 13.03
C ARG A 218 -23.46 9.40 12.93
N VAL A 219 -23.22 9.96 11.75
CA VAL A 219 -23.39 11.41 11.51
C VAL A 219 -24.85 11.81 11.66
N LEU A 220 -25.78 11.04 11.07
CA LEU A 220 -27.22 11.27 11.23
C LEU A 220 -27.66 11.19 12.70
N LEU A 221 -27.13 10.24 13.47
CA LEU A 221 -27.43 10.10 14.90
C LEU A 221 -26.81 11.22 15.75
N ALA A 222 -25.63 11.72 15.38
CA ALA A 222 -25.03 12.89 16.03
C ALA A 222 -25.88 14.14 15.80
N GLN A 223 -26.30 14.36 14.54
CA GLN A 223 -27.20 15.45 14.17
C GLN A 223 -28.55 15.35 14.88
N GLU A 224 -29.13 14.15 14.93
CA GLU A 224 -30.37 13.87 15.67
C GLU A 224 -30.26 14.31 17.14
N ARG A 225 -29.16 13.94 17.80
CA ARG A 225 -28.92 14.31 19.21
C ARG A 225 -28.84 15.83 19.38
N GLU A 226 -28.14 16.52 18.49
CA GLU A 226 -28.05 17.98 18.52
C GLU A 226 -29.41 18.64 18.28
N ASP A 227 -30.22 18.11 17.37
CA ASP A 227 -31.56 18.63 17.09
C ASP A 227 -32.55 18.41 18.24
N ILE A 228 -32.43 17.30 18.96
CA ILE A 228 -33.20 17.05 20.19
C ILE A 228 -32.80 18.05 21.27
N LEU A 229 -31.50 18.24 21.49
CA LEU A 229 -31.00 19.20 22.49
C LEU A 229 -31.40 20.64 22.15
N ALA A 230 -31.42 20.99 20.86
CA ALA A 230 -31.85 22.30 20.37
C ALA A 230 -33.38 22.46 20.30
N GLY A 231 -34.17 21.43 20.65
CA GLY A 231 -35.63 21.45 20.58
C GLY A 231 -36.20 21.45 19.15
N ARG A 232 -35.37 21.28 18.13
CA ARG A 232 -35.79 21.14 16.72
C ARG A 232 -36.45 19.79 16.44
N LEU A 233 -36.10 18.78 17.23
CA LEU A 233 -36.66 17.44 17.16
C LEU A 233 -37.19 17.00 18.53
N LYS A 234 -38.40 16.45 18.57
CA LYS A 234 -39.04 16.02 19.83
C LYS A 234 -38.76 14.55 20.19
N VAL A 235 -38.50 13.71 19.19
CA VAL A 235 -38.28 12.27 19.36
C VAL A 235 -37.20 11.78 18.40
N PRO A 236 -36.40 10.77 18.78
CA PRO A 236 -35.42 10.15 17.88
C PRO A 236 -36.03 9.63 16.59
N TYR A 237 -35.23 9.54 15.53
CA TYR A 237 -35.62 8.95 14.27
C TYR A 237 -35.91 7.45 14.40
N THR A 238 -36.91 6.97 13.66
CA THR A 238 -37.13 5.54 13.46
C THR A 238 -36.14 4.97 12.45
N ASP A 239 -36.00 3.64 12.39
CA ASP A 239 -35.10 2.99 11.43
C ASP A 239 -35.52 3.27 9.98
N GLU A 240 -36.83 3.39 9.71
CA GLU A 240 -37.34 3.79 8.39
C GLU A 240 -36.96 5.23 8.05
N GLN A 241 -37.02 6.14 9.03
CA GLN A 241 -36.65 7.54 8.84
C GLN A 241 -35.15 7.69 8.59
N LEU A 242 -34.31 6.96 9.33
CA LEU A 242 -32.87 6.93 9.11
C LEU A 242 -32.53 6.34 7.73
N SER A 243 -33.19 5.25 7.33
CA SER A 243 -32.99 4.64 6.00
C SER A 243 -33.37 5.59 4.87
N ARG A 244 -34.49 6.30 5.00
CA ARG A 244 -34.92 7.32 4.04
C ARG A 244 -33.92 8.48 3.97
N LYS A 245 -33.50 9.04 5.11
CA LYS A 245 -32.49 10.12 5.15
C LYS A 245 -31.17 9.69 4.53
N LEU A 246 -30.73 8.47 4.81
CA LEU A 246 -29.52 7.92 4.23
C LEU A 246 -29.61 7.80 2.69
N SER A 247 -30.79 7.44 2.17
CA SER A 247 -31.04 7.37 0.73
C SER A 247 -31.15 8.75 0.08
N GLU A 248 -31.87 9.68 0.71
CA GLU A 248 -32.12 11.04 0.19
C GLU A 248 -30.87 11.94 0.26
N GLU A 249 -30.14 11.90 1.38
CA GLU A 249 -29.01 12.81 1.63
C GLU A 249 -27.68 12.25 1.12
N HIS A 250 -27.55 10.93 1.00
CA HIS A 250 -26.28 10.27 0.67
C HIS A 250 -26.37 9.23 -0.45
N GLY A 251 -27.55 8.96 -1.03
CA GLY A 251 -27.72 8.01 -2.12
C GLY A 251 -27.44 6.54 -1.73
N LEU A 252 -27.46 6.22 -0.44
CA LEU A 252 -27.14 4.87 0.07
C LEU A 252 -28.42 4.15 0.51
N SER A 253 -28.55 2.87 0.13
CA SER A 253 -29.70 2.04 0.48
C SER A 253 -29.31 0.90 1.42
N THR A 254 -30.12 0.66 2.45
CA THR A 254 -29.94 -0.46 3.39
C THR A 254 -31.27 -1.11 3.72
N THR A 255 -31.30 -2.44 3.79
CA THR A 255 -32.49 -3.23 4.16
C THR A 255 -32.63 -3.40 5.68
N THR A 256 -31.57 -3.15 6.47
CA THR A 256 -31.62 -3.33 7.93
C THR A 256 -30.55 -2.45 8.60
N ILE A 257 -30.97 -1.49 9.41
CA ILE A 257 -30.10 -0.75 10.33
C ILE A 257 -29.98 -1.59 11.60
N ASN A 258 -28.88 -2.33 11.76
CA ASN A 258 -28.72 -3.19 12.94
C ASN A 258 -28.60 -2.36 14.23
N TYR A 259 -29.36 -2.75 15.25
CA TYR A 259 -29.38 -2.19 16.62
C TYR A 259 -28.00 -2.04 17.29
N THR A 260 -26.96 -2.68 16.77
CA THR A 260 -25.58 -2.59 17.28
C THR A 260 -24.96 -1.19 17.14
N ILE A 261 -25.51 -0.31 16.28
CA ILE A 261 -25.06 1.09 16.19
C ILE A 261 -25.62 1.95 17.34
N ARG A 262 -26.65 1.46 18.06
CA ARG A 262 -27.34 2.20 19.15
C ARG A 262 -26.81 1.99 20.58
N SER A 263 -25.72 1.24 20.84
CA SER A 263 -25.37 0.78 22.22
C SER A 263 -24.01 1.30 22.75
N PRO A 264 -23.79 1.56 24.08
CA PRO A 264 -24.70 1.74 25.22
C PRO A 264 -24.40 3.08 25.96
N ALA A 265 -24.98 4.20 25.53
CA ALA A 265 -25.02 5.43 26.34
C ALA A 265 -26.44 5.76 26.82
N TYR A 266 -27.37 4.82 26.61
CA TYR A 266 -28.77 4.90 27.00
C TYR A 266 -29.05 3.86 28.09
N ARG A 267 -28.51 4.13 29.27
CA ARG A 267 -29.13 3.81 30.57
C ARG A 267 -28.94 5.02 31.47
#